data_AF-A0A0N0CXQ6-F1
#
_entry.id   AF-A0A0N0CXQ6-F1
#
_cell.length_a   1.000
_cell.length_b   1.000
_cell.length_c   1.000
_cell.angle_alpha   90.00
_cell.angle_beta   90.00
_cell.angle_gamma   90.00
#
_symmetry.space_group_name_H-M   'P 1'
#
loop_
_entity.id
_entity.type
_entity.pdbx_description
1 polymer ?
#
loop_
_entity_poly.entity_id
_entity_poly.type
_entity_poly.pdbx_seq_one_letter_code
_entity_poly.pdbx_strand_id
1 'polypeptide(L)'
;MIKTNKDNFILDSLGRTSLFYAVEANDMKLVRSIIFSESGVGMSCSRLLLLQIQDKSGLKAYDLAIQHDFQEIANLLEYEESRMLWFE
;
A
#
# COMPACT_ATOMS: atom_id res chain seq x y z
N MET A 1 19.43 7.25 -13.45
CA MET A 1 18.58 8.18 -12.66
C MET A 1 17.96 7.37 -11.55
N ILE A 2 18.27 7.69 -10.30
CA ILE A 2 17.65 7.06 -9.13
C ILE A 2 16.25 7.67 -9.05
N LYS A 3 15.20 6.88 -9.33
CA LYS A 3 13.81 7.29 -9.10
C LYS A 3 13.65 7.49 -7.59
N THR A 4 13.55 8.74 -7.17
CA THR A 4 13.25 9.12 -5.80
C THR A 4 11.86 8.61 -5.41
N ASN A 5 11.77 7.97 -4.24
CA ASN A 5 10.62 7.42 -3.52
C ASN A 5 9.31 8.26 -3.44
N LYS A 6 9.26 9.47 -4.01
CA LYS A 6 8.11 10.38 -3.87
C LYS A 6 6.88 10.01 -4.70
N ASP A 7 6.97 9.02 -5.57
CA ASP A 7 5.88 8.68 -6.51
C ASP A 7 4.78 7.81 -5.87
N ASN A 8 5.04 7.13 -4.74
CA ASN A 8 4.10 6.19 -4.14
C ASN A 8 2.83 6.86 -3.57
N PHE A 9 2.87 8.16 -3.27
CA PHE A 9 1.73 8.92 -2.73
C PHE A 9 0.99 9.74 -3.80
N ILE A 10 1.42 9.67 -5.06
CA ILE A 10 0.71 10.35 -6.15
C ILE A 10 -0.62 9.63 -6.36
N LEU A 11 -1.70 10.41 -6.29
CA LEU A 11 -3.05 9.93 -6.54
C LEU A 11 -3.44 10.22 -7.98
N ASP A 12 -4.05 9.24 -8.63
CA ASP A 12 -4.69 9.41 -9.93
C ASP A 12 -6.05 10.13 -9.79
N SER A 13 -6.81 10.19 -10.89
CA SER A 13 -8.15 10.77 -10.90
C SER A 13 -9.19 9.95 -10.11
N LEU A 14 -8.89 8.72 -9.73
CA LEU A 14 -9.71 7.84 -8.90
C LEU A 14 -9.32 7.86 -7.42
N GLY A 15 -8.25 8.57 -7.03
CA GLY A 15 -7.72 8.55 -5.67
C GLY A 15 -6.83 7.34 -5.39
N ARG A 16 -6.36 6.64 -6.42
CA ARG A 16 -5.53 5.45 -6.33
C ARG A 16 -4.05 5.80 -6.45
N THR A 17 -3.23 5.16 -5.63
CA THR A 17 -1.76 5.18 -5.73
C THR A 17 -1.25 4.08 -6.65
N SER A 18 0.07 4.06 -6.89
CA SER A 18 0.76 2.94 -7.53
C SER A 18 0.51 1.58 -6.85
N LEU A 19 0.24 1.57 -5.53
CA LEU A 19 -0.05 0.36 -4.79
C LEU A 19 -1.35 -0.32 -5.26
N PHE A 20 -2.41 0.45 -5.55
CA PHE A 20 -3.67 -0.11 -6.05
C PHE A 20 -3.47 -0.90 -7.35
N TYR A 21 -2.71 -0.34 -8.29
CA TYR A 21 -2.45 -1.01 -9.56
C TYR A 21 -1.54 -2.23 -9.42
N ALA A 22 -0.59 -2.21 -8.48
CA ALA A 22 0.21 -3.40 -8.18
C ALA A 22 -0.65 -4.53 -7.61
N VAL A 23 -1.63 -4.21 -6.75
CA VAL A 23 -2.62 -5.16 -6.24
C VAL A 23 -3.53 -5.67 -7.36
N GLU A 24 -4.09 -4.77 -8.17
CA GLU A 24 -4.99 -5.12 -9.29
C GLU A 24 -4.31 -6.06 -10.32
N ALA A 25 -2.99 -5.89 -10.51
CA ALA A 25 -2.18 -6.76 -11.36
C ALA A 25 -1.74 -8.08 -10.69
N ASN A 26 -2.09 -8.31 -9.41
CA ASN A 26 -1.60 -9.41 -8.57
C ASN A 26 -0.05 -9.53 -8.56
N ASP A 27 0.65 -8.39 -8.64
CA ASP A 27 2.12 -8.35 -8.68
C ASP A 27 2.69 -8.22 -7.26
N MET A 28 2.81 -9.36 -6.59
CA MET A 28 3.34 -9.43 -5.22
C MET A 28 4.75 -8.83 -5.08
N LYS A 29 5.59 -8.91 -6.12
CA LYS A 29 6.95 -8.35 -6.06
C LYS A 29 6.91 -6.83 -6.08
N LEU A 30 6.07 -6.26 -6.94
CA LEU A 30 5.87 -4.82 -7.01
C LEU A 30 5.19 -4.28 -5.75
N VAL A 31 4.19 -4.98 -5.21
CA VAL A 31 3.56 -4.66 -3.92
C VAL A 31 4.62 -4.55 -2.82
N ARG A 32 5.47 -5.58 -2.67
CA ARG A 32 6.57 -5.56 -1.69
C ARG A 32 7.54 -4.40 -1.95
N SER A 33 7.92 -4.18 -3.20
CA SER A 33 8.83 -3.08 -3.56
C SER A 33 8.26 -1.71 -3.17
N ILE A 34 6.97 -1.49 -3.34
CA ILE A 34 6.30 -0.23 -3.02
C ILE A 34 6.21 -0.04 -1.50
N ILE A 35 5.68 -1.01 -0.76
CA ILE A 35 5.46 -0.81 0.68
C ILE A 35 6.77 -0.75 1.47
N PHE A 36 7.79 -1.54 1.08
CA PHE A 36 9.07 -1.56 1.78
C PHE A 36 10.02 -0.44 1.37
N SER A 37 9.69 0.32 0.31
CA SER A 37 10.44 1.54 0.01
C SER A 37 10.07 2.69 0.96
N GLU A 38 8.90 2.63 1.61
CA GLU A 38 8.48 3.57 2.65
C GLU A 38 8.97 3.15 4.04
N SER A 39 9.29 4.13 4.89
CA SER A 39 9.62 3.85 6.28
C SER A 39 8.39 3.33 7.01
N GLY A 40 8.55 2.20 7.68
CA GLY A 40 7.58 1.65 8.62
C GLY A 40 7.98 1.88 10.07
N VAL A 41 8.87 2.87 10.31
CA VAL A 41 9.29 3.34 11.64
C VAL A 41 9.51 4.86 11.70
N GLY A 42 9.38 5.44 12.89
CA GLY A 42 9.75 6.84 13.20
C GLY A 42 8.58 7.83 13.22
N MET A 43 8.89 9.14 13.29
CA MET A 43 7.89 10.21 13.52
C MET A 43 6.79 10.31 12.44
N SER A 44 7.04 9.80 11.24
CA SER A 44 6.06 9.73 10.16
C SER A 44 6.07 8.30 9.62
N CYS A 45 5.20 7.44 10.13
CA CYS A 45 5.00 6.07 9.65
C CYS A 45 4.46 6.10 8.20
N SER A 46 5.32 6.46 7.25
CA SER A 46 4.97 6.70 5.84
C SER A 46 4.33 5.46 5.20
N ARG A 47 4.79 4.27 5.57
CA ARG A 47 4.19 3.02 5.11
C ARG A 47 2.76 2.87 5.60
N LEU A 48 2.48 3.15 6.89
CA LEU A 48 1.13 3.11 7.42
C LEU A 48 0.21 4.11 6.70
N LEU A 49 0.70 5.33 6.48
CA LEU A 49 -0.04 6.33 5.70
C LEU A 49 -0.36 5.82 4.29
N LEU A 50 0.61 5.21 3.60
CA LEU A 50 0.42 4.63 2.27
C LEU A 50 -0.64 3.52 2.27
N LEU A 51 -0.61 2.62 3.27
CA LEU A 51 -1.58 1.52 3.39
C LEU A 51 -3.01 1.99 3.70
N GLN A 52 -3.15 3.14 4.36
CA GLN A 52 -4.43 3.71 4.77
C GLN A 52 -5.09 4.61 3.72
N ILE A 53 -4.42 4.91 2.61
CA ILE A 53 -5.01 5.69 1.52
C ILE A 53 -6.21 4.94 0.96
N GLN A 54 -7.32 5.66 0.86
CA GLN A 54 -8.55 5.21 0.24
C GLN A 54 -8.71 5.86 -1.13
N ASP A 55 -9.21 5.08 -2.08
CA ASP A 55 -9.68 5.64 -3.35
C ASP A 55 -11.01 6.40 -3.16
N LYS A 56 -11.53 7.01 -4.22
CA LYS A 56 -12.78 7.78 -4.16
C LYS A 56 -14.02 6.96 -3.76
N SER A 57 -13.94 5.63 -3.80
CA SER A 57 -15.01 4.74 -3.32
C SER A 57 -14.87 4.38 -1.84
N GLY A 58 -13.80 4.83 -1.18
CA GLY A 58 -13.51 4.53 0.22
C GLY A 58 -12.73 3.23 0.43
N LEU A 59 -12.26 2.59 -0.65
CA LEU A 59 -11.53 1.33 -0.58
C LEU A 59 -10.03 1.57 -0.44
N LYS A 60 -9.38 0.81 0.45
CA LYS A 60 -7.92 0.69 0.51
C LYS A 60 -7.41 -0.35 -0.48
N ALA A 61 -6.10 -0.40 -0.68
CA ALA A 61 -5.44 -1.46 -1.45
C ALA A 61 -5.70 -2.87 -0.86
N TYR A 62 -5.84 -2.98 0.47
CA TYR A 62 -6.25 -4.22 1.13
C TYR A 62 -7.64 -4.68 0.70
N ASP A 63 -8.63 -3.78 0.70
CA ASP A 63 -10.00 -4.12 0.32
C ASP A 63 -10.07 -4.59 -1.13
N LEU A 64 -9.27 -3.98 -2.01
CA LEU A 64 -9.13 -4.41 -3.39
C LEU A 64 -8.56 -5.83 -3.48
N ALA A 65 -7.51 -6.16 -2.72
CA ALA A 65 -6.94 -7.51 -2.69
C ALA A 65 -7.99 -8.56 -2.25
N ILE A 66 -8.83 -8.22 -1.26
CA ILE A 66 -9.93 -9.08 -0.81
C ILE A 66 -10.99 -9.27 -1.90
N GLN A 67 -11.40 -8.19 -2.59
CA GLN A 67 -12.39 -8.27 -3.67
C GLN A 67 -11.95 -9.18 -4.83
N HIS A 68 -10.64 -9.26 -5.07
CA HIS A 68 -10.05 -10.08 -6.12
C HIS A 68 -9.58 -11.47 -5.65
N ASP A 69 -9.79 -11.84 -4.38
CA ASP A 69 -9.34 -13.11 -3.78
C ASP A 69 -7.80 -13.29 -3.80
N PHE A 70 -7.06 -12.18 -3.71
CA PHE A 70 -5.59 -12.17 -3.66
C PHE A 70 -5.09 -12.31 -2.22
N GLN A 71 -5.37 -13.47 -1.62
CA GLN A 71 -5.15 -13.72 -0.19
C GLN A 71 -3.71 -13.45 0.28
N GLU A 72 -2.70 -13.78 -0.54
CA GLU A 72 -1.30 -13.55 -0.16
C GLU A 72 -0.97 -12.05 -0.02
N ILE A 73 -1.48 -11.24 -0.96
CA ILE A 73 -1.33 -9.77 -0.92
C ILE A 73 -2.14 -9.20 0.25
N ALA A 74 -3.38 -9.64 0.42
CA ALA A 74 -4.24 -9.18 1.52
C ALA A 74 -3.58 -9.43 2.88
N ASN A 75 -3.07 -10.65 3.11
CA ASN A 75 -2.37 -11.02 4.34
C ASN A 75 -1.13 -10.15 4.59
N LEU A 76 -0.36 -9.82 3.54
CA LEU A 76 0.81 -8.95 3.67
C LEU A 76 0.40 -7.53 4.09
N LEU A 77 -0.60 -6.95 3.42
CA LEU A 77 -1.03 -5.58 3.68
C LEU A 77 -1.64 -5.46 5.09
N GLU A 78 -2.48 -6.42 5.50
CA GLU A 78 -3.06 -6.49 6.84
C GLU A 78 -1.99 -6.67 7.92
N TYR A 79 -1.02 -7.56 7.70
CA TYR A 79 0.06 -7.79 8.65
C TYR A 79 0.92 -6.54 8.87
N GLU A 80 1.29 -5.86 7.79
CA GLU A 80 2.09 -4.62 7.87
C GLU A 80 1.29 -3.51 8.57
N GLU A 81 0.03 -3.28 8.17
CA GLU A 81 -0.85 -2.28 8.80
C GLU A 81 -1.02 -2.55 10.30
N SER A 82 -1.35 -3.79 10.67
CA SER A 82 -1.52 -4.21 12.07
C SER A 82 -0.22 -4.03 12.85
N ARG A 83 0.92 -4.48 12.33
CA ARG A 83 2.19 -4.33 13.04
C ARG A 83 2.51 -2.85 13.33
N MET A 84 2.19 -1.94 12.42
CA MET A 84 2.45 -0.52 12.63
C MET A 84 1.42 0.14 13.58
N LEU A 85 0.16 -0.29 13.57
CA LEU A 85 -0.85 0.25 14.49
C LEU A 85 -0.63 -0.13 15.96
N TRP A 86 0.01 -1.27 16.22
CA TRP A 86 0.12 -1.84 17.57
C TRP A 86 1.52 -1.80 18.19
N PHE A 87 2.57 -1.50 17.40
CA PHE A 87 3.97 -1.61 17.87
C PHE A 87 4.85 -0.36 17.62
N GLU A 88 4.28 0.75 17.12
CA GLU A 88 4.99 2.04 16.92
C GLU A 88 4.58 3.11 17.93
#